data_AF-A0A929L2B3-F1
#
_entry.id   AF-A0A929L2B3-F1
#
_cell.length_a   1.000
_cell.length_b   1.000
_cell.length_c   1.000
_cell.angle_alpha   90.00
_cell.angle_beta   90.00
_cell.angle_gamma   90.00
#
_symmetry.space_group_name_H-M   'P 1'
#
loop_
_entity.id
_entity.type
_entity.pdbx_description
1 polymer ?
#
loop_
_entity_poly.entity_id
_entity_poly.type
_entity_poly.pdbx_seq_one_letter_code
_entity_poly.pdbx_strand_id
1 'polypeptide(L)'
;MSFLSPNWNTKALSKKAASLTDDSQYDRAFHAIETMHTTVGMKHLLINWVTDLRLEGKKIPEKLLAKKKSASFLESVSKLCKEDMTIFRMSGMISMICASLVCMFIKAMLSTNYLVNFSVDALIATAALVLLLLDLTSQLRTVGFYGPIRDFVVLDVLALVLWFLLTYLFPAFDTSLILFLIAYYFEKKRFSEMQKKFLADNQIAIDL
;
A
#
# COMPACT_ATOMS: atom_id res chain seq x y z
N MET A 1 9.07 -15.67 -13.46
CA MET A 1 8.68 -14.29 -13.09
C MET A 1 7.19 -14.22 -12.70
N SER A 2 6.78 -14.96 -11.66
CA SER A 2 5.40 -14.95 -11.12
C SER A 2 5.33 -14.39 -9.69
N PHE A 3 6.44 -13.87 -9.17
CA PHE A 3 6.54 -13.35 -7.80
C PHE A 3 5.96 -11.95 -7.61
N LEU A 4 5.54 -11.30 -8.70
CA LEU A 4 5.04 -9.92 -8.74
C LEU A 4 3.59 -9.81 -9.22
N SER A 5 2.82 -10.91 -9.26
CA SER A 5 1.36 -10.77 -9.34
C SER A 5 0.86 -10.46 -7.93
N PRO A 6 0.21 -9.30 -7.68
CA PRO A 6 -0.32 -8.99 -6.37
C PRO A 6 -1.39 -10.02 -6.02
N ASN A 7 -1.04 -10.95 -5.15
CA ASN A 7 -1.97 -11.90 -4.55
C ASN A 7 -2.79 -11.13 -3.51
N TRP A 8 -3.77 -10.37 -4.02
CA TRP A 8 -4.67 -9.47 -3.29
C TRP A 8 -5.41 -10.23 -2.20
N ASN A 9 -4.85 -10.25 -0.99
CA ASN A 9 -5.40 -10.83 0.23
C ASN A 9 -6.44 -11.94 0.00
N THR A 10 -6.10 -12.89 -0.88
CA THR A 10 -7.00 -13.94 -1.29
C THR A 10 -7.29 -14.83 -0.11
N LYS A 11 -6.41 -14.86 0.90
CA LYS A 11 -6.63 -15.56 2.17
C LYS A 11 -7.65 -14.89 3.08
N ALA A 12 -7.71 -13.57 3.22
CA ALA A 12 -8.76 -12.94 4.04
C ALA A 12 -10.11 -12.96 3.31
N LEU A 13 -10.11 -12.72 2.00
CA LEU A 13 -11.30 -12.86 1.16
C LEU A 13 -11.76 -14.33 1.08
N SER A 14 -10.83 -15.29 0.91
CA SER A 14 -11.12 -16.74 0.94
C SER A 14 -11.60 -17.18 2.31
N LYS A 15 -11.02 -16.68 3.41
CA LYS A 15 -11.46 -17.03 4.76
C LYS A 15 -12.83 -16.40 5.09
N LYS A 16 -13.10 -15.18 4.59
CA LYS A 16 -14.45 -14.57 4.62
C LYS A 16 -15.44 -15.28 3.69
N ALA A 17 -14.99 -15.79 2.54
CA ALA A 17 -15.80 -16.46 1.52
C ALA A 17 -16.00 -17.96 1.78
N ALA A 18 -15.15 -18.61 2.58
CA ALA A 18 -15.25 -20.01 2.94
C ALA A 18 -16.50 -20.31 3.79
N SER A 19 -17.07 -19.29 4.45
CA SER A 19 -18.38 -19.38 5.11
C SER A 19 -19.56 -19.02 4.18
N LEU A 20 -19.30 -18.69 2.91
CA LEU A 20 -20.27 -18.11 1.96
C LEU A 20 -20.50 -18.98 0.70
N THR A 21 -19.78 -20.08 0.53
CA THR A 21 -19.81 -20.99 -0.65
C THR A 21 -21.14 -21.72 -0.91
N ASP A 22 -22.18 -21.49 -0.12
CA ASP A 22 -23.48 -22.16 -0.24
C ASP A 22 -24.61 -21.22 -0.74
N ASP A 23 -24.28 -19.97 -1.15
CA ASP A 23 -25.28 -19.00 -1.64
C ASP A 23 -25.18 -18.70 -3.14
N SER A 24 -26.14 -19.23 -3.89
CA SER A 24 -26.36 -18.97 -5.32
C SER A 24 -26.42 -17.48 -5.71
N GLN A 25 -26.80 -16.57 -4.81
CA GLN A 25 -26.84 -15.12 -5.08
C GLN A 25 -25.45 -14.49 -5.03
N TYR A 26 -24.58 -14.95 -4.13
CA TYR A 26 -23.20 -14.47 -4.02
C TYR A 26 -22.38 -14.92 -5.22
N ASP A 27 -22.49 -16.19 -5.62
CA ASP A 27 -21.77 -16.75 -6.76
C ASP A 27 -22.17 -16.07 -8.08
N ARG A 28 -23.46 -15.78 -8.25
CA ARG A 28 -23.95 -15.01 -9.42
C ARG A 28 -23.37 -13.60 -9.46
N ALA A 29 -23.33 -12.92 -8.32
CA ALA A 29 -22.75 -11.58 -8.25
C ALA A 29 -21.23 -11.59 -8.48
N PHE A 30 -20.52 -12.60 -7.96
CA PHE A 30 -19.08 -12.78 -8.17
C PHE A 30 -18.76 -13.02 -9.65
N HIS A 31 -19.45 -13.97 -10.29
CA HIS A 31 -19.28 -14.24 -11.73
C HIS A 31 -19.63 -13.02 -12.60
N ALA A 32 -20.65 -12.25 -12.21
CA ALA A 32 -20.99 -10.99 -12.88
C ALA A 32 -19.87 -9.93 -12.77
N ILE A 33 -19.16 -9.87 -11.64
CA ILE A 33 -18.03 -8.94 -11.45
C ILE A 33 -16.79 -9.41 -12.24
N GLU A 34 -16.53 -10.72 -12.25
CA GLU A 34 -15.40 -11.29 -12.98
C GLU A 34 -15.51 -11.04 -14.49
N THR A 35 -16.73 -11.16 -15.03
CA THR A 35 -17.04 -10.89 -16.45
C THR A 35 -17.10 -9.41 -16.82
N MET A 36 -17.10 -8.47 -15.87
CA MET A 36 -17.04 -7.03 -16.19
C MET A 36 -15.69 -6.63 -16.78
N HIS A 37 -15.73 -5.84 -17.86
CA HIS A 37 -14.53 -5.23 -18.45
C HIS A 37 -14.15 -3.94 -17.71
N THR A 38 -13.78 -4.06 -16.43
CA THR A 38 -13.33 -2.96 -15.57
C THR A 38 -11.92 -3.21 -15.03
N THR A 39 -11.29 -2.17 -14.46
CA THR A 39 -9.98 -2.30 -13.81
C THR A 39 -10.00 -3.33 -12.69
N VAL A 40 -8.86 -3.97 -12.42
CA VAL A 40 -8.72 -5.00 -11.37
C VAL A 40 -9.08 -4.42 -9.99
N GLY A 41 -8.67 -3.19 -9.70
CA GLY A 41 -9.03 -2.50 -8.46
C GLY A 41 -10.55 -2.30 -8.31
N MET A 42 -11.26 -1.95 -9.38
CA MET A 42 -12.71 -1.80 -9.35
C MET A 42 -13.43 -3.14 -9.08
N LYS A 43 -12.95 -4.24 -9.68
CA LYS A 43 -13.50 -5.58 -9.39
C LYS A 43 -13.36 -5.91 -7.91
N HIS A 44 -12.22 -5.60 -7.32
CA HIS A 44 -11.98 -5.83 -5.90
C HIS A 44 -12.87 -4.96 -5.00
N LEU A 45 -13.09 -3.67 -5.33
CA LEU A 45 -14.04 -2.82 -4.60
C LEU A 45 -15.45 -3.41 -4.60
N LEU A 46 -15.91 -3.89 -5.77
CA LEU A 46 -17.24 -4.50 -5.90
C LEU A 46 -17.35 -5.80 -5.10
N ILE A 47 -16.32 -6.66 -5.15
CA ILE A 47 -16.29 -7.91 -4.38
C ILE A 47 -16.31 -7.60 -2.88
N ASN A 48 -15.52 -6.64 -2.41
CA ASN A 48 -15.47 -6.27 -1.00
C ASN A 48 -16.83 -5.72 -0.54
N TRP A 49 -17.43 -4.82 -1.33
CA TRP A 49 -18.75 -4.27 -1.04
C TRP A 49 -19.87 -5.32 -1.03
N VAL A 50 -19.90 -6.24 -2.00
CA VAL A 50 -20.88 -7.35 -2.03
C VAL A 50 -20.69 -8.28 -0.83
N THR A 51 -19.44 -8.52 -0.43
CA THR A 51 -19.12 -9.32 0.75
C THR A 51 -19.59 -8.63 2.03
N ASP A 52 -19.39 -7.31 2.16
CA ASP A 52 -19.87 -6.54 3.32
C ASP A 52 -21.40 -6.53 3.40
N LEU A 53 -22.10 -6.28 2.29
CA LEU A 53 -23.57 -6.38 2.24
C LEU A 53 -24.06 -7.75 2.70
N ARG A 54 -23.36 -8.82 2.31
CA ARG A 54 -23.72 -10.18 2.67
C ARG A 54 -23.50 -10.45 4.16
N LEU A 55 -22.39 -10.00 4.73
CA LEU A 55 -22.13 -10.10 6.18
C LEU A 55 -23.17 -9.35 7.02
N GLU A 56 -23.70 -8.24 6.48
CA GLU A 56 -24.79 -7.47 7.08
C GLU A 56 -26.18 -8.09 6.85
N GLY A 57 -26.28 -9.23 6.15
CA GLY A 57 -27.56 -9.88 5.82
C GLY A 57 -28.43 -9.10 4.83
N LYS A 58 -27.85 -8.13 4.10
CA LYS A 58 -28.57 -7.29 3.13
C LYS A 58 -28.65 -7.99 1.76
N LYS A 59 -29.73 -7.73 1.02
CA LYS A 59 -29.92 -8.27 -0.34
C LYS A 59 -28.85 -7.76 -1.31
N ILE A 60 -28.23 -8.68 -2.04
CA ILE A 60 -27.27 -8.37 -3.10
C ILE A 60 -28.03 -7.80 -4.30
N PRO A 61 -27.62 -6.64 -4.84
CA PRO A 61 -28.33 -6.01 -5.95
C PRO A 61 -28.12 -6.75 -7.27
N GLU A 62 -29.21 -7.05 -8.00
CA GLU A 62 -29.15 -7.70 -9.32
C GLU A 62 -28.43 -6.85 -10.39
N LYS A 63 -28.51 -5.52 -10.29
CA LYS A 63 -27.82 -4.57 -11.19
C LYS A 63 -26.67 -3.86 -10.45
N LEU A 64 -25.53 -4.54 -10.34
CA LEU A 64 -24.32 -4.02 -9.68
C LEU A 64 -23.84 -2.68 -10.25
N LEU A 65 -23.86 -2.52 -11.58
CA LEU A 65 -23.42 -1.30 -12.28
C LEU A 65 -24.27 -0.07 -11.95
N ALA A 66 -25.60 -0.21 -11.91
CA ALA A 66 -26.50 0.89 -11.58
C ALA A 66 -26.33 1.36 -10.13
N LYS A 67 -25.88 0.45 -9.26
CA LYS A 67 -25.72 0.71 -7.82
C LYS A 67 -24.31 1.17 -7.43
N LYS A 68 -23.37 1.29 -8.39
CA LYS A 68 -22.07 1.99 -8.20
C LYS A 68 -22.20 3.44 -7.73
N LYS A 69 -23.40 4.02 -7.81
CA LYS A 69 -23.72 5.38 -7.32
C LYS A 69 -24.52 5.38 -6.03
N SER A 70 -24.82 4.21 -5.44
CA SER A 70 -25.62 4.18 -4.21
C SER A 70 -24.79 4.68 -3.03
N ALA A 71 -25.45 5.38 -2.10
CA ALA A 71 -24.81 5.89 -0.89
C ALA A 71 -24.03 4.80 -0.14
N SER A 72 -24.57 3.58 -0.05
CA SER A 72 -23.91 2.44 0.59
C SER A 72 -22.61 1.98 -0.09
N PHE A 73 -22.53 2.08 -1.43
CA PHE A 73 -21.31 1.73 -2.16
C PHE A 73 -20.27 2.84 -1.99
N LEU A 74 -20.70 4.10 -2.12
CA LEU A 74 -19.83 5.25 -1.94
C LEU A 74 -19.25 5.31 -0.51
N GLU A 75 -20.05 4.97 0.50
CA GLU A 75 -19.59 4.88 1.89
C GLU A 75 -18.54 3.77 2.08
N SER A 76 -18.77 2.58 1.51
CA SER A 76 -17.81 1.46 1.54
C SER A 76 -16.50 1.82 0.84
N VAL A 77 -16.55 2.47 -0.33
CA VAL A 77 -15.36 2.94 -1.04
C VAL A 77 -14.64 4.04 -0.26
N SER A 78 -15.36 5.01 0.31
CA SER A 78 -14.76 6.07 1.12
C SER A 78 -14.04 5.52 2.35
N LYS A 79 -14.67 4.57 3.04
CA LYS A 79 -14.09 3.89 4.19
C LYS A 79 -12.83 3.14 3.81
N LEU A 80 -12.86 2.35 2.73
CA LEU A 80 -11.69 1.61 2.27
C LEU A 80 -10.55 2.54 1.87
N CYS A 81 -10.81 3.59 1.08
CA CYS A 81 -9.76 4.54 0.69
C CYS A 81 -9.11 5.24 1.91
N LYS A 82 -9.89 5.55 2.96
CA LYS A 82 -9.38 6.12 4.21
C LYS A 82 -8.56 5.12 5.02
N GLU A 83 -9.00 3.86 5.08
CA GLU A 83 -8.25 2.77 5.72
C GLU A 83 -6.92 2.53 4.98
N ASP A 84 -6.93 2.41 3.66
CA ASP A 84 -5.74 2.21 2.83
C ASP A 84 -4.78 3.40 2.92
N MET A 85 -5.29 4.64 2.99
CA MET A 85 -4.46 5.82 3.24
C MET A 85 -3.81 5.80 4.62
N THR A 86 -4.51 5.28 5.62
CA THR A 86 -3.96 5.13 6.98
C THR A 86 -2.88 4.06 7.02
N ILE A 87 -3.12 2.92 6.37
CA ILE A 87 -2.14 1.82 6.25
C ILE A 87 -0.90 2.31 5.49
N PHE A 88 -1.10 3.00 4.36
CA PHE A 88 -0.01 3.58 3.58
C PHE A 88 0.82 4.58 4.41
N ARG A 89 0.16 5.47 5.17
CA ARG A 89 0.84 6.41 6.06
C ARG A 89 1.68 5.69 7.13
N MET A 90 1.12 4.68 7.78
CA MET A 90 1.82 3.94 8.82
C MET A 90 3.03 3.18 8.25
N SER A 91 2.84 2.49 7.14
CA SER A 91 3.89 1.81 6.39
C SER A 91 4.99 2.79 5.96
N GLY A 92 4.65 3.90 5.29
CA GLY A 92 5.64 4.90 4.88
C GLY A 92 6.47 5.49 6.05
N MET A 93 5.87 5.67 7.23
CA MET A 93 6.62 6.09 8.43
C MET A 93 7.56 4.98 8.95
N ILE A 94 7.13 3.73 8.96
CA ILE A 94 7.97 2.58 9.37
C ILE A 94 9.12 2.39 8.39
N SER A 95 8.83 2.42 7.09
CA SER A 95 9.81 2.35 6.00
C SER A 95 10.86 3.46 6.15
N MET A 96 10.45 4.71 6.34
CA MET A 96 11.34 5.86 6.57
C MET A 96 12.31 5.61 7.75
N ILE A 97 11.79 5.17 8.89
CA ILE A 97 12.59 4.93 10.09
C ILE A 97 13.57 3.76 9.84
N CYS A 98 13.08 2.65 9.30
CA CYS A 98 13.90 1.47 9.05
C CYS A 98 15.00 1.75 8.02
N ALA A 99 14.67 2.44 6.93
CA ALA A 99 15.63 2.87 5.92
C ALA A 99 16.70 3.80 6.52
N SER A 100 16.31 4.77 7.35
CA SER A 100 17.29 5.62 8.04
C SER A 100 18.22 4.84 8.96
N LEU A 101 17.72 3.84 9.73
CA LEU A 101 18.55 3.03 10.61
C LEU A 101 19.56 2.16 9.85
N VAL A 102 19.15 1.58 8.72
CA VAL A 102 20.04 0.83 7.83
C VAL A 102 21.12 1.75 7.25
N CYS A 103 20.72 2.93 6.77
CA CYS A 103 21.64 3.95 6.27
C CYS A 103 22.63 4.44 7.33
N MET A 104 22.16 4.72 8.56
CA MET A 104 23.01 5.09 9.69
C MET A 104 24.07 4.03 9.98
N PHE A 105 23.69 2.75 9.95
CA PHE A 105 24.62 1.64 10.15
C PHE A 105 25.66 1.53 9.04
N ILE A 106 25.25 1.68 7.77
CA ILE A 106 26.18 1.70 6.63
C ILE A 106 27.18 2.85 6.78
N LYS A 107 26.71 4.04 7.19
CA LYS A 107 27.59 5.19 7.45
C LYS A 107 28.56 4.92 8.60
N ALA A 108 28.09 4.34 9.71
CA ALA A 108 28.90 3.96 10.86
C ALA A 108 30.00 2.95 10.47
N MET A 109 29.67 1.98 9.61
CA MET A 109 30.62 1.02 9.04
C MET A 109 31.72 1.70 8.23
N LEU A 110 31.35 2.65 7.36
CA LEU A 110 32.31 3.39 6.52
C LEU A 110 33.23 4.31 7.34
N SER A 111 32.71 4.87 8.43
CA SER A 111 33.45 5.81 9.29
C SER A 111 34.18 5.12 10.44
N THR A 112 34.02 3.81 10.60
CA THR A 112 34.51 3.01 11.76
C THR A 112 34.06 3.53 13.13
N ASN A 113 33.02 4.36 13.15
CA ASN A 113 32.47 5.02 14.34
C ASN A 113 31.09 4.42 14.63
N TYR A 114 31.04 3.47 15.56
CA TYR A 114 29.81 2.80 16.00
C TYR A 114 29.12 3.63 17.09
N LEU A 115 27.79 3.54 17.16
CA LEU A 115 27.00 4.24 18.19
C LEU A 115 27.19 3.60 19.56
N VAL A 116 27.16 2.26 19.61
CA VAL A 116 27.36 1.48 20.84
C VAL A 116 28.49 0.49 20.66
N ASN A 117 28.30 -0.46 19.74
CA ASN A 117 29.27 -1.50 19.37
C ASN A 117 28.84 -2.08 18.03
N PHE A 118 29.80 -2.54 17.24
CA PHE A 118 29.56 -3.19 15.96
C PHE A 118 28.45 -4.26 16.03
N SER A 119 28.50 -5.15 17.01
CA SER A 119 27.55 -6.26 17.14
C SER A 119 26.10 -5.80 17.41
N VAL A 120 25.92 -4.76 18.23
CA VAL A 120 24.59 -4.25 18.59
C VAL A 120 23.99 -3.48 17.42
N ASP A 121 24.80 -2.60 16.81
CA ASP A 121 24.38 -1.79 15.67
C ASP A 121 24.03 -2.71 14.47
N ALA A 122 24.79 -3.79 14.25
CA ALA A 122 24.52 -4.78 13.20
C ALA A 122 23.20 -5.54 13.43
N LEU A 123 22.87 -5.89 14.69
CA LEU A 123 21.62 -6.56 15.02
C LEU A 123 20.42 -5.65 14.73
N ILE A 124 20.49 -4.39 15.17
CA ILE A 124 19.44 -3.40 14.93
C ILE A 124 19.27 -3.15 13.43
N ALA A 125 20.38 -2.97 12.68
CA ALA A 125 20.34 -2.76 11.24
C ALA A 125 19.75 -3.96 10.49
N THR A 126 20.08 -5.19 10.91
CA THR A 126 19.54 -6.40 10.30
C THR A 126 18.03 -6.51 10.55
N ALA A 127 17.58 -6.25 11.78
CA ALA A 127 16.15 -6.24 12.11
C ALA A 127 15.40 -5.17 11.32
N ALA A 128 15.95 -3.95 11.24
CA ALA A 128 15.40 -2.85 10.45
C ALA A 128 15.33 -3.20 8.95
N LEU A 129 16.34 -3.87 8.40
CA LEU A 129 16.35 -4.30 7.00
C LEU A 129 15.25 -5.33 6.71
N VAL A 130 15.03 -6.30 7.60
CA VAL A 130 13.96 -7.28 7.45
C VAL A 130 12.59 -6.58 7.49
N LEU A 131 12.38 -5.68 8.45
CA LEU A 131 11.14 -4.91 8.55
C LEU A 131 10.92 -4.03 7.31
N LEU A 132 11.97 -3.38 6.81
CA LEU A 132 11.92 -2.56 5.61
C LEU A 132 11.49 -3.36 4.39
N LEU A 133 12.08 -4.55 4.17
CA LEU A 133 11.72 -5.41 3.04
C LEU A 133 10.28 -5.90 3.12
N LEU A 134 9.81 -6.30 4.30
CA LEU A 134 8.42 -6.70 4.51
C LEU A 134 7.46 -5.53 4.26
N ASP A 135 7.77 -4.36 4.80
CA ASP A 135 6.93 -3.17 4.66
C ASP A 135 6.89 -2.67 3.21
N LEU A 136 8.02 -2.64 2.51
CA LEU A 136 8.10 -2.24 1.10
C LEU A 136 7.23 -3.14 0.20
N THR A 137 7.21 -4.46 0.44
CA THR A 137 6.31 -5.35 -0.31
C THR A 137 4.83 -5.08 -0.04
N SER A 138 4.49 -4.70 1.20
CA SER A 138 3.14 -4.30 1.59
C SER A 138 2.73 -2.98 0.95
N GLN A 139 3.61 -1.98 1.01
CA GLN A 139 3.40 -0.64 0.44
C GLN A 139 3.20 -0.72 -1.08
N LEU A 140 4.09 -1.43 -1.79
CA LEU A 140 4.00 -1.60 -3.24
C LEU A 140 2.73 -2.36 -3.65
N ARG A 141 2.26 -3.31 -2.82
CA ARG A 141 0.95 -3.94 -3.04
C ARG A 141 -0.17 -2.93 -2.92
N THR A 142 -0.23 -2.12 -1.86
CA THR A 142 -1.30 -1.12 -1.68
C THR A 142 -1.31 -0.10 -2.83
N VAL A 143 -0.14 0.38 -3.26
CA VAL A 143 -0.01 1.31 -4.40
C VAL A 143 -0.47 0.66 -5.70
N GLY A 144 -0.07 -0.59 -5.96
CA GLY A 144 -0.43 -1.34 -7.16
C GLY A 144 -1.93 -1.52 -7.37
N PHE A 145 -2.75 -1.24 -6.35
CA PHE A 145 -4.21 -1.33 -6.40
C PHE A 145 -4.79 -0.19 -7.24
N TYR A 146 -4.23 1.00 -7.04
CA TYR A 146 -4.73 2.25 -7.58
C TYR A 146 -4.01 2.66 -8.87
N GLY A 147 -2.79 2.17 -9.11
CA GLY A 147 -2.03 2.57 -10.30
C GLY A 147 -0.60 2.03 -10.38
N PRO A 148 0.24 2.65 -11.22
CA PRO A 148 1.60 2.18 -11.47
C PRO A 148 2.52 2.43 -10.26
N ILE A 149 3.19 1.37 -9.81
CA ILE A 149 4.14 1.41 -8.67
C ILE A 149 5.48 2.09 -8.99
N ARG A 150 5.81 2.27 -10.28
CA ARG A 150 7.14 2.69 -10.75
C ARG A 150 7.57 4.01 -10.11
N ASP A 151 6.63 4.94 -9.95
CA ASP A 151 6.96 6.28 -9.49
C ASP A 151 7.40 6.31 -8.02
N PHE A 152 6.88 5.39 -7.20
CA PHE A 152 7.29 5.22 -5.80
C PHE A 152 8.68 4.59 -5.72
N VAL A 153 8.90 3.50 -6.46
CA VAL A 153 10.21 2.85 -6.55
C VAL A 153 11.29 3.82 -7.02
N VAL A 154 11.00 4.65 -8.02
CA VAL A 154 11.94 5.66 -8.52
C VAL A 154 12.24 6.71 -7.43
N LEU A 155 11.23 7.15 -6.66
CA LEU A 155 11.43 8.11 -5.59
C LEU A 155 12.32 7.56 -4.47
N ASP A 156 12.09 6.32 -4.04
CA ASP A 156 12.89 5.64 -3.03
C ASP A 156 14.35 5.46 -3.47
N VAL A 157 14.55 5.03 -4.73
CA VAL A 157 15.90 4.88 -5.29
C VAL A 157 16.60 6.23 -5.40
N LEU A 158 15.89 7.28 -5.83
CA LEU A 158 16.44 8.65 -5.87
C LEU A 158 16.80 9.15 -4.46
N ALA A 159 15.97 8.89 -3.46
CA ALA A 159 16.28 9.23 -2.07
C ALA A 159 17.53 8.49 -1.58
N LEU A 160 17.67 7.19 -1.85
CA LEU A 160 18.86 6.42 -1.50
C LEU A 160 20.15 6.94 -2.17
N VAL A 161 20.09 7.24 -3.47
CA VAL A 161 21.23 7.79 -4.22
C VAL A 161 21.62 9.16 -3.67
N LEU A 162 20.63 10.01 -3.41
CA LEU A 162 20.87 11.35 -2.86
C LEU A 162 21.42 11.29 -1.43
N TRP A 163 20.95 10.36 -0.60
CA TRP A 163 21.51 10.11 0.73
C TRP A 163 22.99 9.71 0.63
N PHE A 164 23.33 8.79 -0.29
CA PHE A 164 24.71 8.34 -0.47
C PHE A 164 25.63 9.50 -0.88
N LEU A 165 25.18 10.36 -1.80
CA LEU A 165 25.90 11.58 -2.20
C LEU A 165 26.09 12.56 -1.03
N LEU A 166 25.03 12.82 -0.26
CA LEU A 166 25.08 13.72 0.89
C LEU A 166 25.96 13.19 2.02
N THR A 167 26.03 11.88 2.20
CA THR A 167 26.89 11.25 3.20
C THR A 167 28.36 11.55 2.94
N TYR A 168 28.78 11.62 1.67
CA TYR A 168 30.14 11.99 1.29
C TYR A 168 30.39 13.51 1.41
N LEU A 169 29.39 14.33 1.07
CA LEU A 169 29.50 15.80 1.11
C LEU A 169 29.52 16.36 2.54
N PHE A 170 28.72 15.78 3.44
CA PHE A 170 28.57 16.24 4.83
C PHE A 170 28.81 15.09 5.83
N PRO A 171 30.06 14.61 5.98
CA PRO A 171 30.37 13.45 6.81
C PRO A 171 29.99 13.65 8.29
N ALA A 172 30.04 14.89 8.78
CA ALA A 172 29.74 15.24 10.16
C ALA A 172 28.24 15.12 10.54
N PHE A 173 27.32 15.13 9.57
CA PHE A 173 25.87 15.16 9.84
C PHE A 173 25.16 13.98 9.18
N ASP A 174 24.14 13.42 9.84
CA ASP A 174 23.31 12.37 9.27
C ASP A 174 22.05 12.96 8.65
N THR A 175 22.00 12.97 7.31
CA THR A 175 20.88 13.50 6.54
C THR A 175 19.80 12.45 6.23
N SER A 176 20.01 11.18 6.58
CA SER A 176 19.13 10.06 6.18
C SER A 176 17.68 10.28 6.58
N LEU A 177 17.43 10.56 7.86
CA LEU A 177 16.08 10.75 8.40
C LEU A 177 15.34 11.89 7.69
N ILE A 178 15.99 13.05 7.55
CA ILE A 178 15.40 14.23 6.89
C ILE A 178 15.09 13.92 5.43
N LEU A 179 15.98 13.21 4.74
CA LEU A 179 15.81 12.90 3.33
C LEU A 179 14.66 11.92 3.10
N PHE A 180 14.60 10.82 3.87
CA PHE A 180 13.49 9.88 3.78
C PHE A 180 12.17 10.51 4.23
N LEU A 181 12.18 11.47 5.16
CA LEU A 181 10.99 12.24 5.52
C LEU A 181 10.46 13.07 4.35
N ILE A 182 11.36 13.73 3.61
CA ILE A 182 10.99 14.48 2.40
C ILE A 182 10.43 13.52 1.34
N ALA A 183 11.11 12.40 1.09
CA ALA A 183 10.66 11.38 0.15
C ALA A 183 9.24 10.90 0.51
N TYR A 184 9.03 10.50 1.77
CA TYR A 184 7.72 10.09 2.29
C TYR A 184 6.63 11.15 2.07
N TYR A 185 6.94 12.46 2.24
CA TYR A 185 5.96 13.51 1.97
C TYR A 185 5.54 13.56 0.50
N PHE A 186 6.49 13.40 -0.42
CA PHE A 186 6.21 13.31 -1.85
C PHE A 186 5.42 12.04 -2.20
N GLU A 187 5.75 10.90 -1.61
CA GLU A 187 5.00 9.65 -1.78
C GLU A 187 3.55 9.80 -1.34
N LYS A 188 3.33 10.36 -0.14
CA LYS A 188 2.00 10.61 0.42
C LYS A 188 1.17 11.48 -0.51
N LYS A 189 1.76 12.56 -1.03
CA LYS A 189 1.07 13.45 -1.99
C LYS A 189 0.68 12.69 -3.25
N ARG A 190 1.61 11.93 -3.83
CA ARG A 190 1.41 11.18 -5.07
C ARG A 190 0.38 10.05 -4.91
N PHE A 191 0.36 9.38 -3.76
CA PHE A 191 -0.64 8.36 -3.45
C PHE A 191 -2.05 8.94 -3.36
N SER A 192 -2.21 10.11 -2.72
CA SER A 192 -3.50 10.81 -2.69
C SER A 192 -3.99 11.21 -4.09
N GLU A 193 -3.09 11.72 -4.95
CA GLU A 193 -3.41 12.03 -6.35
C GLU A 193 -3.81 10.77 -7.14
N MET A 194 -3.13 9.65 -6.89
CA MET A 194 -3.45 8.37 -7.52
C MET A 194 -4.83 7.84 -7.10
N GLN A 195 -5.17 7.92 -5.81
CA GLN A 195 -6.51 7.56 -5.34
C GLN A 195 -7.59 8.42 -6.00
N LYS A 196 -7.38 9.75 -6.08
CA LYS A 196 -8.33 10.68 -6.73
C LYS A 196 -8.50 10.35 -8.22
N LYS A 197 -7.40 10.10 -8.93
CA LYS A 197 -7.44 9.72 -10.35
C LYS A 197 -8.18 8.39 -10.55
N PHE A 198 -7.89 7.41 -9.71
CA PHE A 198 -8.59 6.12 -9.76
C PHE A 198 -10.10 6.28 -9.55
N LEU A 199 -10.55 7.10 -8.61
CA LEU A 199 -11.99 7.36 -8.42
C LEU A 199 -12.61 8.09 -9.62
N ALA A 200 -11.91 9.09 -10.18
CA ALA A 200 -12.37 9.85 -11.33
C ALA A 200 -12.52 8.97 -12.59
N ASP A 201 -11.51 8.14 -12.88
CA ASP A 201 -11.52 7.20 -14.02
C ASP A 201 -12.68 6.18 -13.91
N ASN A 202 -13.13 5.91 -12.70
CA ASN A 202 -14.24 5.01 -12.40
C ASN A 202 -15.59 5.71 -12.19
N GLN A 203 -15.68 7.02 -12.44
CA GLN A 203 -16.88 7.85 -12.26
C GLN A 203 -17.46 7.80 -10.83
N ILE A 204 -16.61 7.62 -9.82
CA ILE A 204 -16.97 7.64 -8.41
C ILE A 204 -16.74 9.06 -7.88
N ALA A 205 -17.81 9.78 -7.56
CA ALA A 205 -17.74 11.11 -6.96
C ALA A 205 -17.80 11.01 -5.43
N ILE A 206 -16.64 11.09 -4.78
CA ILE A 206 -16.50 11.11 -3.31
C ILE A 206 -15.45 12.16 -2.97
N ASP A 207 -15.75 13.02 -1.98
CA ASP A 207 -14.76 13.91 -1.37
C ASP A 207 -13.91 13.10 -0.37
N LEU A 208 -12.61 13.02 -0.67
CA LEU A 208 -11.58 12.25 0.05
C LEU A 208 -10.86 13.11 1.09
#